data_AF-A0A934R7A7-F1
#
_entry.id   AF-A0A934R7A7-F1
#
_cell.length_a   1.000
_cell.length_b   1.000
_cell.length_c   1.000
_cell.angle_alpha   90.00
_cell.angle_beta   90.00
_cell.angle_gamma   90.00
#
_symmetry.space_group_name_H-M   'P 1'
#
loop_
_entity.id
_entity.type
_entity.pdbx_description
1 polymer ?
#
loop_
_entity_poly.entity_id
_entity_poly.type
_entity_poly.pdbx_seq_one_letter_code
_entity_poly.pdbx_strand_id
1 'polypeptide(L)'
;MAGEPIYNQRRQGFPKESRNATSYLTTIEYVGLHSDLRSASPPVGSTWGDYPGIVSDLDLSPLEGTESAILTVVVELKFSNEGQGELQESNEEIEWASVSRSMYEHPEFSINGSGSYKLTSEDIAAIKKWQEMPDVAKKKDYKYYKGDKPGDGEETLSSHAKMFARGIELGVEYYVDKAPVARLTQTYVNGPGPTSKCGEKDTPSVSNIPSGYEWVRETDSSVRSGEDRKWTRRLEWMGADKVLVDVKDIYWTSP
;
A
#
# COMPACT_ATOMS: atom_id res chain seq x y z
N MET A 1 25.88 -14.25 33.38
CA MET A 1 25.23 -13.11 34.05
C MET A 1 26.33 -12.14 34.44
N ALA A 2 26.24 -10.89 34.02
CA ALA A 2 27.25 -9.88 34.35
C ALA A 2 26.89 -9.32 35.73
N GLY A 3 27.63 -9.70 36.77
CA GLY A 3 27.39 -9.15 38.11
C GLY A 3 27.75 -7.67 38.18
N GLU A 4 27.07 -6.91 39.03
CA GLU A 4 27.45 -5.53 39.34
C GLU A 4 28.57 -5.53 40.40
N PRO A 5 29.82 -5.18 40.04
CA PRO A 5 30.95 -5.25 40.96
C PRO A 5 30.83 -4.26 42.14
N ILE A 6 29.97 -3.24 42.02
CA ILE A 6 29.81 -2.13 42.98
C ILE A 6 28.37 -1.98 43.49
N TYR A 7 27.58 -3.07 43.48
CA TYR A 7 26.17 -3.07 43.91
C TYR A 7 25.95 -2.42 45.30
N ASN A 8 26.88 -2.67 46.24
CA ASN A 8 26.84 -2.13 47.59
C ASN A 8 27.03 -0.61 47.68
N GLN A 9 27.52 0.03 46.61
CA GLN A 9 27.72 1.49 46.53
C GLN A 9 26.56 2.20 45.82
N ARG A 10 25.47 1.47 45.49
CA ARG A 10 24.31 2.04 44.80
C ARG A 10 23.64 3.11 45.67
N ARG A 11 23.38 4.27 45.06
CA ARG A 11 22.66 5.36 45.69
C ARG A 11 21.22 4.96 46.00
N GLN A 12 20.74 5.34 47.19
CA GLN A 12 19.34 5.14 47.54
C GLN A 12 18.41 5.87 46.54
N GLY A 13 17.34 5.20 46.11
CA GLY A 13 16.39 5.73 45.12
C GLY A 13 16.75 5.41 43.66
N PHE A 14 17.79 4.60 43.44
CA PHE A 14 18.14 4.02 42.15
C PHE A 14 18.10 2.48 42.21
N PRO A 15 17.80 1.78 41.09
CA PRO A 15 17.62 2.29 39.72
C PRO A 15 16.34 3.11 39.53
N LYS A 16 16.34 3.98 38.52
CA LYS A 16 15.16 4.67 38.00
C LYS A 16 14.87 4.19 36.60
N GLU A 17 13.61 3.89 36.34
CA GLU A 17 13.15 3.39 35.06
C GLU A 17 12.31 4.45 34.34
N SER A 18 12.56 4.61 33.05
CA SER A 18 11.78 5.48 32.18
C SER A 18 11.50 4.75 30.88
N ARG A 19 10.26 4.84 30.41
CA ARG A 19 9.83 4.20 29.17
C ARG A 19 9.23 5.24 28.25
N ASN A 20 9.70 5.25 27.00
CA ASN A 20 9.10 6.04 25.95
C ASN A 20 8.67 5.11 24.78
N ALA A 21 8.19 5.70 23.68
CA ALA A 21 7.71 4.95 22.53
C ALA A 21 8.80 4.11 21.84
N THR A 22 10.08 4.46 21.99
CA THR A 22 11.22 3.98 21.21
C THR A 22 12.26 3.22 22.03
N SER A 23 12.31 3.40 23.35
CA SER A 23 13.25 2.73 24.23
C SER A 23 12.74 2.58 25.66
N TYR A 24 13.37 1.64 26.36
CA TYR A 24 13.32 1.47 27.79
C TYR A 24 14.68 1.87 28.38
N LEU A 25 14.68 2.82 29.30
CA LEU A 25 15.87 3.38 29.92
C LEU A 25 15.89 3.03 31.41
N THR A 26 17.02 2.50 31.86
CA THR A 26 17.31 2.31 33.29
C THR A 26 18.51 3.15 33.67
N THR A 27 18.33 4.14 34.53
CA THR A 27 19.41 4.95 35.11
C THR A 27 19.77 4.39 36.47
N ILE A 28 21.06 4.17 36.72
CA ILE A 28 21.58 3.70 38.00
C ILE A 28 22.67 4.66 38.46
N GLU A 29 22.65 5.05 39.73
CA GLU A 29 23.68 5.89 40.32
C GLU A 29 24.42 5.13 41.44
N TYR A 30 25.73 5.30 41.50
CA TYR A 30 26.61 4.81 42.56
C TYR A 30 27.36 5.97 43.19
N VAL A 31 27.62 5.88 44.50
CA VAL A 31 28.40 6.87 45.25
C VAL A 31 29.51 6.15 46.01
N GLY A 32 30.75 6.55 45.79
CA GLY A 32 31.92 5.88 46.36
C GLY A 32 33.22 6.61 46.02
N LEU A 33 34.35 6.02 46.37
CA LEU A 33 35.67 6.55 46.02
C LEU A 33 35.82 6.64 44.50
N HIS A 34 36.34 7.76 44.01
CA HIS A 34 36.47 8.00 42.58
C HIS A 34 37.33 6.94 41.86
N SER A 35 38.39 6.44 42.52
CA SER A 35 39.23 5.35 41.99
C SER A 35 38.46 4.05 41.77
N ASP A 36 37.57 3.71 42.70
CA ASP A 36 36.85 2.45 42.73
C ASP A 36 35.75 2.47 41.68
N LEU A 37 34.99 3.58 41.62
CA LEU A 37 33.94 3.78 40.62
C LEU A 37 34.51 3.81 39.20
N ARG A 38 35.67 4.45 38.99
CA ARG A 38 36.34 4.46 37.69
C ARG A 38 36.76 3.05 37.25
N SER A 39 37.30 2.26 38.16
CA SER A 39 37.76 0.89 37.86
C SER A 39 36.60 -0.06 37.57
N ALA A 40 35.46 0.18 38.21
CA ALA A 40 34.24 -0.60 38.02
C ALA A 40 33.35 -0.11 36.86
N SER A 41 33.66 1.03 36.23
CA SER A 41 32.82 1.63 35.19
C SER A 41 32.70 0.70 33.98
N PRO A 42 31.48 0.33 33.54
CA PRO A 42 31.31 -0.49 32.35
C PRO A 42 31.65 0.29 31.07
N PRO A 43 32.16 -0.37 30.03
CA PRO A 43 32.25 0.26 28.72
C PRO A 43 30.86 0.49 28.11
N VAL A 44 30.68 1.62 27.42
CA VAL A 44 29.49 1.87 26.60
C VAL A 44 29.34 0.76 25.57
N GLY A 45 28.11 0.27 25.40
CA GLY A 45 27.79 -0.88 24.54
C GLY A 45 27.88 -2.24 25.22
N SER A 46 28.33 -2.32 26.48
CA SER A 46 28.31 -3.57 27.24
C SER A 46 27.02 -3.76 28.02
N THR A 47 26.78 -4.99 28.48
CA THR A 47 25.72 -5.30 29.44
C THR A 47 26.15 -4.90 30.85
N TRP A 48 25.22 -4.45 31.68
CA TRP A 48 25.48 -4.07 33.06
C TRP A 48 24.45 -4.68 34.00
N GLY A 49 24.91 -5.45 34.99
CA GLY A 49 24.01 -6.16 35.90
C GLY A 49 23.04 -7.10 35.19
N ASP A 50 21.85 -7.20 35.76
CA ASP A 50 20.70 -7.91 35.18
C ASP A 50 19.72 -6.95 34.47
N TYR A 51 20.17 -5.74 34.11
CA TYR A 51 19.32 -4.75 33.47
C TYR A 51 19.13 -5.04 31.97
N PRO A 52 17.90 -4.94 31.45
CA PRO A 52 17.63 -5.18 30.04
C PRO A 52 18.22 -4.05 29.18
N GLY A 53 19.10 -4.40 28.24
CA GLY A 53 19.69 -3.49 27.29
C GLY A 53 21.22 -3.45 27.35
N ILE A 54 21.79 -2.38 26.79
CA ILE A 54 23.23 -2.09 26.82
C ILE A 54 23.47 -0.72 27.42
N VAL A 55 24.65 -0.51 28.02
CA VAL A 55 25.05 0.81 28.52
C VAL A 55 25.09 1.78 27.34
N SER A 56 24.18 2.76 27.33
CA SER A 56 24.08 3.79 26.29
C SER A 56 24.84 5.05 26.66
N ASP A 57 24.92 5.35 27.95
CA ASP A 57 25.58 6.54 28.47
C ASP A 57 26.19 6.27 29.85
N LEU A 58 27.27 6.98 30.16
CA LEU A 58 28.02 6.84 31.40
C LEU A 58 28.66 8.18 31.78
N ASP A 59 28.36 8.66 32.98
CA ASP A 59 28.93 9.87 33.55
C ASP A 59 29.57 9.61 34.91
N LEU A 60 30.80 10.09 35.12
CA LEU A 60 31.50 9.99 36.40
C LEU A 60 31.88 11.40 36.86
N SER A 61 31.12 11.90 37.84
CA SER A 61 31.23 13.27 38.33
C SER A 61 31.84 13.29 39.74
N PRO A 62 33.01 13.95 39.97
CA PRO A 62 33.61 14.05 41.30
C PRO A 62 32.78 14.95 42.23
N LEU A 63 32.77 14.63 43.52
CA LEU A 63 32.13 15.45 44.54
C LEU A 63 33.14 16.46 45.10
N GLU A 64 32.83 17.75 44.97
CA GLU A 64 33.73 18.85 45.34
C GLU A 64 34.19 18.74 46.80
N GLY A 65 35.51 18.88 47.01
CA GLY A 65 36.12 18.80 48.34
C GLY A 65 36.22 17.40 48.94
N THR A 66 35.96 16.34 48.17
CA THR A 66 36.06 14.94 48.64
C THR A 66 36.81 14.05 47.63
N GLU A 67 37.24 12.87 48.08
CA GLU A 67 37.78 11.81 47.18
C GLU A 67 36.66 10.97 46.52
N SER A 68 35.40 11.28 46.82
CA SER A 68 34.24 10.55 46.33
C SER A 68 33.74 11.10 45.00
N ALA A 69 33.01 10.27 44.25
CA ALA A 69 32.34 10.64 43.02
C ALA A 69 30.96 9.99 42.93
N ILE A 70 30.17 10.47 41.97
CA ILE A 70 28.92 9.85 41.54
C ILE A 70 29.16 9.25 40.15
N LEU A 71 28.89 7.95 40.02
CA LEU A 71 28.84 7.27 38.73
C LEU A 71 27.38 7.08 38.32
N THR A 72 26.99 7.66 37.20
CA THR A 72 25.69 7.48 36.56
C THR A 72 25.85 6.54 35.37
N VAL A 73 25.16 5.41 35.40
CA VAL A 73 25.12 4.44 34.29
C VAL A 73 23.70 4.45 33.71
N VAL A 74 23.57 4.68 32.41
CA VAL A 74 22.30 4.58 31.70
C VAL A 74 22.33 3.35 30.82
N VAL A 75 21.43 2.41 31.07
CA VAL A 75 21.21 1.21 30.26
C VAL A 75 19.98 1.46 29.38
N GLU A 76 20.14 1.33 28.08
CA GLU A 76 19.07 1.47 27.11
C GLU A 76 18.79 0.13 26.42
N LEU A 77 17.54 -0.31 26.49
CA LEU A 77 16.97 -1.28 25.57
C LEU A 77 16.19 -0.52 24.50
N LYS A 78 16.79 -0.40 23.31
CA LYS A 78 16.07 0.12 22.14
C LYS A 78 15.06 -0.91 21.70
N PHE A 79 13.83 -0.48 21.48
CA PHE A 79 12.82 -1.32 20.85
C PHE A 79 13.15 -1.34 19.35
N SER A 80 13.61 -2.47 18.83
CA SER A 80 13.86 -2.63 17.39
C SER A 80 12.56 -2.43 16.61
N ASN A 81 12.55 -1.51 15.65
CA ASN A 81 11.54 -1.47 14.59
C ASN A 81 11.83 -2.50 13.48
N GLU A 82 12.86 -3.33 13.63
CA GLU A 82 13.39 -4.20 12.56
C GLU A 82 12.80 -5.63 12.55
N GLY A 83 11.71 -5.87 13.27
CA GLY A 83 10.95 -7.12 13.15
C GLY A 83 9.76 -6.94 12.19
N GLN A 84 9.52 -7.90 11.28
CA GLN A 84 8.16 -8.08 10.76
C GLN A 84 7.25 -8.28 11.97
N GLY A 85 6.26 -7.40 12.13
CA GLY A 85 5.34 -7.49 13.24
C GLY A 85 4.53 -8.78 13.18
N GLU A 86 4.11 -9.25 14.34
CA GLU A 86 3.31 -10.45 14.46
C GLU A 86 1.87 -10.16 14.03
N LEU A 87 1.36 -10.93 13.07
CA LEU A 87 -0.03 -10.87 12.64
C LEU A 87 -0.93 -11.39 13.77
N GLN A 88 -1.86 -10.57 14.23
CA GLN A 88 -2.81 -10.91 15.29
C GLN A 88 -4.16 -11.33 14.74
N GLU A 89 -4.63 -10.62 13.71
CA GLU A 89 -5.98 -10.80 13.17
C GLU A 89 -5.95 -10.53 11.67
N SER A 90 -6.77 -11.29 10.94
CA SER A 90 -6.96 -11.16 9.50
C SER A 90 -8.45 -11.26 9.19
N ASN A 91 -8.97 -10.30 8.43
CA ASN A 91 -10.32 -10.29 7.92
C ASN A 91 -10.31 -10.21 6.40
N GLU A 92 -11.11 -11.05 5.76
CA GLU A 92 -11.19 -11.22 4.32
C GLU A 92 -12.60 -10.85 3.84
N GLU A 93 -12.68 -10.03 2.80
CA GLU A 93 -13.95 -9.60 2.22
C GLU A 93 -13.90 -9.73 0.69
N ILE A 94 -15.00 -10.18 0.10
CA ILE A 94 -15.19 -10.20 -1.35
C ILE A 94 -16.52 -9.50 -1.65
N GLU A 95 -16.47 -8.47 -2.48
CA GLU A 95 -17.65 -7.74 -2.94
C GLU A 95 -17.66 -7.56 -4.45
N TRP A 96 -18.80 -7.10 -4.99
CA TRP A 96 -18.92 -6.76 -6.41
C TRP A 96 -19.16 -5.25 -6.55
N ALA A 97 -18.15 -4.56 -7.08
CA ALA A 97 -18.20 -3.13 -7.34
C ALA A 97 -18.79 -2.85 -8.73
N SER A 98 -19.55 -1.76 -8.84
CA SER A 98 -19.95 -1.23 -10.14
C SER A 98 -18.77 -0.55 -10.80
N VAL A 99 -18.42 -0.96 -12.01
CA VAL A 99 -17.42 -0.28 -12.84
C VAL A 99 -18.06 0.23 -14.13
N SER A 100 -17.67 1.43 -14.54
CA SER A 100 -18.16 2.03 -15.78
C SER A 100 -17.21 1.66 -16.91
N ARG A 101 -17.69 0.90 -17.90
CA ARG A 101 -16.91 0.49 -19.06
C ARG A 101 -17.42 1.15 -20.32
N SER A 102 -16.52 1.40 -21.27
CA SER A 102 -16.91 1.97 -22.56
C SER A 102 -17.89 1.04 -23.28
N MET A 103 -18.90 1.61 -23.96
CA MET A 103 -19.80 0.82 -24.81
C MET A 103 -19.06 0.00 -25.87
N TYR A 104 -17.88 0.42 -26.31
CA TYR A 104 -17.04 -0.36 -27.23
C TYR A 104 -16.56 -1.70 -26.65
N GLU A 105 -16.53 -1.83 -25.31
CA GLU A 105 -16.19 -3.06 -24.60
C GLU A 105 -17.43 -3.91 -24.27
N HIS A 106 -18.63 -3.42 -24.55
CA HIS A 106 -19.86 -4.14 -24.22
C HIS A 106 -19.90 -5.49 -24.97
N PRO A 107 -20.24 -6.61 -24.31
CA PRO A 107 -20.24 -7.95 -24.94
C PRO A 107 -21.08 -8.06 -26.22
N GLU A 108 -22.11 -7.22 -26.31
CA GLU A 108 -23.01 -7.14 -27.47
C GLU A 108 -22.36 -6.50 -28.71
N PHE A 109 -21.36 -5.63 -28.52
CA PHE A 109 -20.80 -4.78 -29.57
C PHE A 109 -19.30 -4.97 -29.80
N SER A 110 -18.55 -5.48 -28.82
CA SER A 110 -17.09 -5.54 -28.90
C SER A 110 -16.59 -6.47 -30.03
N ILE A 111 -15.44 -6.15 -30.64
CA ILE A 111 -14.86 -6.90 -31.78
C ILE A 111 -14.58 -8.37 -31.42
N ASN A 112 -14.42 -8.69 -30.14
CA ASN A 112 -14.22 -10.06 -29.66
C ASN A 112 -15.40 -10.56 -28.81
N GLY A 113 -16.49 -9.81 -28.77
CA GLY A 113 -17.69 -10.15 -28.04
C GLY A 113 -18.44 -11.33 -28.65
N SER A 114 -19.39 -11.84 -27.86
CA SER A 114 -20.23 -12.98 -28.19
C SER A 114 -21.66 -12.59 -28.58
N GLY A 115 -21.99 -11.29 -28.57
CA GLY A 115 -23.35 -10.84 -28.84
C GLY A 115 -23.71 -10.70 -30.31
N SER A 116 -24.96 -10.32 -30.55
CA SER A 116 -25.59 -10.34 -31.88
C SER A 116 -25.25 -9.12 -32.73
N TYR A 117 -24.81 -8.01 -32.10
CA TYR A 117 -24.46 -6.75 -32.77
C TYR A 117 -22.96 -6.49 -32.79
N LYS A 118 -22.17 -7.55 -32.83
CA LYS A 118 -20.71 -7.51 -32.90
C LYS A 118 -20.23 -6.55 -33.99
N LEU A 119 -19.42 -5.57 -33.58
CA LEU A 119 -18.83 -4.59 -34.49
C LEU A 119 -17.56 -5.15 -35.12
N THR A 120 -17.34 -4.79 -36.37
CA THR A 120 -16.07 -4.98 -37.06
C THR A 120 -15.15 -3.75 -36.89
N SER A 121 -13.89 -3.89 -37.27
CA SER A 121 -12.96 -2.74 -37.31
C SER A 121 -13.46 -1.65 -38.27
N GLU A 122 -14.08 -2.06 -39.38
CA GLU A 122 -14.71 -1.19 -40.36
C GLU A 122 -15.91 -0.46 -39.77
N ASP A 123 -16.76 -1.15 -39.00
CA ASP A 123 -17.90 -0.53 -38.30
C ASP A 123 -17.43 0.55 -37.32
N ILE A 124 -16.38 0.29 -36.55
CA ILE A 124 -15.83 1.25 -35.59
C ILE A 124 -15.30 2.49 -36.31
N ALA A 125 -14.58 2.32 -37.43
CA ALA A 125 -14.13 3.44 -38.24
C ALA A 125 -15.29 4.24 -38.83
N ALA A 126 -16.35 3.56 -39.31
CA ALA A 126 -17.54 4.19 -39.86
C ALA A 126 -18.34 4.95 -38.79
N ILE A 127 -18.47 4.39 -37.57
CA ILE A 127 -19.11 5.06 -36.43
C ILE A 127 -18.36 6.35 -36.09
N LYS A 128 -17.02 6.33 -36.05
CA LYS A 128 -16.22 7.54 -35.80
C LYS A 128 -16.47 8.62 -36.86
N LYS A 129 -16.44 8.25 -38.14
CA LYS A 129 -16.77 9.18 -39.25
C LYS A 129 -18.19 9.74 -39.14
N TRP A 130 -19.15 8.90 -38.79
CA TRP A 130 -20.53 9.33 -38.54
C TRP A 130 -20.65 10.27 -37.33
N GLN A 131 -19.90 10.03 -36.25
CA GLN A 131 -19.88 10.90 -35.07
C GLN A 131 -19.30 12.28 -35.41
N GLU A 132 -18.23 12.33 -36.19
CA GLU A 132 -17.52 13.54 -36.60
C GLU A 132 -18.22 14.31 -37.74
N MET A 133 -19.21 13.70 -38.40
CA MET A 133 -19.93 14.32 -39.50
C MET A 133 -20.69 15.59 -39.06
N PRO A 134 -20.48 16.73 -39.76
CA PRO A 134 -21.15 17.99 -39.42
C PRO A 134 -22.60 18.07 -39.93
N ASP A 135 -22.97 17.29 -40.97
CA ASP A 135 -24.32 17.30 -41.53
C ASP A 135 -25.30 16.50 -40.66
N VAL A 136 -26.10 17.23 -39.88
CA VAL A 136 -27.09 16.67 -38.95
C VAL A 136 -28.18 15.86 -39.66
N ALA A 137 -28.58 16.26 -40.88
CA ALA A 137 -29.64 15.57 -41.60
C ALA A 137 -29.16 14.17 -42.05
N LYS A 138 -27.93 14.09 -42.56
CA LYS A 138 -27.30 12.82 -42.94
C LYS A 138 -26.99 11.95 -41.72
N LYS A 139 -26.55 12.56 -40.62
CA LYS A 139 -26.29 11.88 -39.36
C LYS A 139 -27.54 11.19 -38.82
N LYS A 140 -28.71 11.85 -38.90
CA LYS A 140 -30.02 11.29 -38.50
C LYS A 140 -30.42 10.04 -39.32
N ASP A 141 -29.98 9.97 -40.58
CA ASP A 141 -30.21 8.82 -41.46
C ASP A 141 -29.12 7.73 -41.32
N TYR A 142 -28.22 7.86 -40.32
CA TYR A 142 -27.05 7.01 -40.11
C TYR A 142 -26.13 6.90 -41.34
N LYS A 143 -25.99 8.02 -42.06
CA LYS A 143 -25.07 8.13 -43.20
C LYS A 143 -23.77 8.82 -42.80
N TYR A 144 -22.68 8.45 -43.47
CA TYR A 144 -21.36 9.07 -43.32
C TYR A 144 -20.72 9.28 -44.70
N TYR A 145 -19.74 10.19 -44.79
CA TYR A 145 -18.98 10.41 -46.02
C TYR A 145 -17.95 9.30 -46.17
N LYS A 146 -17.80 8.74 -47.38
CA LYS A 146 -16.81 7.69 -47.62
C LYS A 146 -15.39 8.21 -47.41
N GLY A 147 -15.13 9.43 -47.89
CA GLY A 147 -13.98 10.26 -47.54
C GLY A 147 -14.27 11.22 -46.38
N ASP A 148 -13.48 12.28 -46.25
CA ASP A 148 -13.51 13.16 -45.06
C ASP A 148 -14.38 14.42 -45.27
N LYS A 149 -14.95 14.61 -46.47
CA LYS A 149 -15.64 15.85 -46.82
C LYS A 149 -16.92 15.63 -47.65
N PRO A 150 -17.85 16.60 -47.62
CA PRO A 150 -19.03 16.58 -48.48
C PRO A 150 -18.64 16.43 -49.96
N GLY A 151 -19.27 15.49 -50.66
CA GLY A 151 -19.00 15.19 -52.06
C GLY A 151 -18.16 13.94 -52.31
N ASP A 152 -17.53 13.35 -51.29
CA ASP A 152 -16.74 12.11 -51.41
C ASP A 152 -17.59 10.83 -51.53
N GLY A 153 -18.89 10.97 -51.79
CA GLY A 153 -19.86 9.88 -51.74
C GLY A 153 -20.34 9.58 -50.32
N GLU A 154 -21.53 8.99 -50.21
CA GLU A 154 -22.18 8.66 -48.94
C GLU A 154 -22.27 7.15 -48.78
N GLU A 155 -22.01 6.67 -47.57
CA GLU A 155 -22.30 5.31 -47.15
C GLU A 155 -23.23 5.33 -45.94
N THR A 156 -23.89 4.21 -45.70
CA THR A 156 -24.80 4.04 -44.56
C THR A 156 -24.18 3.06 -43.60
N LEU A 157 -24.24 3.36 -42.29
CA LEU A 157 -23.78 2.44 -41.25
C LEU A 157 -24.43 1.06 -41.42
N SER A 158 -23.69 0.00 -41.11
CA SER A 158 -24.22 -1.36 -41.06
C SER A 158 -25.34 -1.45 -40.02
N SER A 159 -26.17 -2.51 -40.09
CA SER A 159 -27.23 -2.72 -39.10
C SER A 159 -26.71 -2.77 -37.66
N HIS A 160 -25.52 -3.34 -37.44
CA HIS A 160 -24.90 -3.42 -36.12
C HIS A 160 -24.38 -2.05 -35.67
N ALA A 161 -23.68 -1.34 -36.55
CA ALA A 161 -23.19 0.00 -36.29
C ALA A 161 -24.32 1.00 -36.03
N LYS A 162 -25.48 0.85 -36.68
CA LYS A 162 -26.69 1.64 -36.40
C LYS A 162 -27.22 1.42 -34.99
N MET A 163 -27.22 0.17 -34.51
CA MET A 163 -27.67 -0.13 -33.15
C MET A 163 -26.74 0.52 -32.11
N PHE A 164 -25.43 0.45 -32.34
CA PHE A 164 -24.44 1.12 -31.50
C PHE A 164 -24.59 2.66 -31.55
N ALA A 165 -24.69 3.22 -32.75
CA ALA A 165 -24.90 4.66 -32.98
C ALA A 165 -26.18 5.17 -32.30
N ARG A 166 -27.25 4.37 -32.29
CA ARG A 166 -28.48 4.69 -31.56
C ARG A 166 -28.25 4.80 -30.05
N GLY A 167 -27.41 3.94 -29.48
CA GLY A 167 -26.99 4.04 -28.07
C GLY A 167 -26.28 5.36 -27.78
N ILE A 168 -25.35 5.77 -28.66
CA ILE A 168 -24.66 7.06 -28.56
C ILE A 168 -25.65 8.24 -28.64
N GLU A 169 -26.62 8.20 -29.56
CA GLU A 169 -27.65 9.25 -29.67
C GLU A 169 -28.51 9.40 -28.41
N LEU A 170 -28.68 8.31 -27.66
CA LEU A 170 -29.38 8.30 -26.36
C LEU A 170 -28.48 8.77 -25.21
N GLY A 171 -27.23 9.14 -25.48
CA GLY A 171 -26.24 9.55 -24.47
C GLY A 171 -25.62 8.38 -23.71
N VAL A 172 -25.73 7.15 -24.22
CA VAL A 172 -25.14 5.97 -23.59
C VAL A 172 -23.73 5.76 -24.15
N GLU A 173 -22.74 6.28 -23.44
CA GLU A 173 -21.31 6.12 -23.80
C GLU A 173 -20.63 5.01 -22.99
N TYR A 174 -21.22 4.67 -21.84
CA TYR A 174 -20.71 3.66 -20.92
C TYR A 174 -21.84 2.72 -20.47
N TYR A 175 -21.47 1.52 -20.06
CA TYR A 175 -22.35 0.59 -19.39
C TYR A 175 -21.81 0.25 -18.00
N VAL A 176 -22.73 -0.09 -17.10
CA VAL A 176 -22.38 -0.55 -15.75
C VAL A 176 -22.06 -2.03 -15.82
N ASP A 177 -20.81 -2.37 -15.54
CA ASP A 177 -20.34 -3.73 -15.34
C ASP A 177 -20.11 -3.99 -13.84
N LYS A 178 -19.93 -5.26 -13.47
CA LYS A 178 -19.64 -5.70 -12.11
C LYS A 178 -18.28 -6.37 -12.06
N ALA A 179 -17.35 -5.76 -11.33
CA ALA A 179 -16.03 -6.31 -11.07
C ALA A 179 -15.94 -6.83 -9.63
N PRO A 180 -15.33 -7.99 -9.38
CA PRO A 180 -15.11 -8.45 -8.03
C PRO A 180 -13.97 -7.63 -7.39
N VAL A 181 -14.12 -7.30 -6.12
CA VAL A 181 -13.12 -6.61 -5.30
C VAL A 181 -12.82 -7.50 -4.10
N ALA A 182 -11.55 -7.83 -3.92
CA ALA A 182 -11.07 -8.58 -2.76
C ALA A 182 -10.39 -7.62 -1.80
N ARG A 183 -10.72 -7.69 -0.51
CA ARG A 183 -10.07 -6.92 0.55
C ARG A 183 -9.50 -7.85 1.61
N LEU A 184 -8.33 -7.46 2.09
CA LEU A 184 -7.66 -8.09 3.22
C LEU A 184 -7.32 -7.01 4.24
N THR A 185 -7.91 -7.11 5.42
CA THR A 185 -7.58 -6.24 6.56
C THR A 185 -6.82 -7.05 7.59
N GLN A 186 -5.61 -6.62 7.92
CA GLN A 186 -4.71 -7.32 8.83
C GLN A 186 -4.27 -6.42 9.97
N THR A 187 -4.27 -6.95 11.19
CA THR A 187 -3.79 -6.24 12.38
C THR A 187 -2.47 -6.84 12.84
N TYR A 188 -1.46 -6.00 13.01
CA TYR A 188 -0.12 -6.37 13.43
C TYR A 188 0.28 -5.70 14.74
N VAL A 189 1.12 -6.38 15.52
CA VAL A 189 1.90 -5.76 16.60
C VAL A 189 3.31 -5.51 16.11
N ASN A 190 3.84 -4.30 16.31
CA ASN A 190 5.16 -3.84 15.82
C ASN A 190 5.27 -3.57 14.31
N GLY A 191 4.17 -3.68 13.56
CA GLY A 191 4.05 -3.16 12.18
C GLY A 191 4.04 -4.22 11.08
N PRO A 192 3.42 -3.93 9.93
CA PRO A 192 3.36 -4.88 8.81
C PRO A 192 4.72 -5.00 8.11
N GLY A 193 4.98 -6.16 7.50
CA GLY A 193 6.14 -6.36 6.63
C GLY A 193 6.06 -5.61 5.29
N PRO A 194 7.20 -5.50 4.56
CA PRO A 194 7.24 -4.89 3.23
C PRO A 194 6.39 -5.68 2.22
N THR A 195 5.88 -5.00 1.18
CA THR A 195 5.07 -5.58 0.10
C THR A 195 5.48 -5.04 -1.27
N SER A 196 4.92 -5.65 -2.31
CA SER A 196 4.98 -5.16 -3.69
C SER A 196 4.21 -3.83 -3.86
N LYS A 197 4.36 -3.19 -5.02
CA LYS A 197 3.79 -1.86 -5.33
C LYS A 197 2.32 -1.94 -5.78
N CYS A 198 1.48 -0.96 -5.41
CA CYS A 198 0.14 -0.82 -5.97
C CYS A 198 0.17 -0.50 -7.48
N GLY A 199 -0.91 -0.87 -8.18
CA GLY A 199 -1.08 -0.73 -9.63
C GLY A 199 -0.45 -1.86 -10.46
N GLU A 200 0.15 -2.86 -9.80
CA GLU A 200 0.74 -4.05 -10.46
C GLU A 200 -0.26 -5.20 -10.46
N LYS A 201 -0.15 -6.08 -11.47
CA LYS A 201 -0.84 -7.37 -11.43
C LYS A 201 -0.35 -8.16 -10.22
N ASP A 202 -1.28 -8.56 -9.37
CA ASP A 202 -0.98 -9.25 -8.13
C ASP A 202 -2.18 -10.12 -7.74
N THR A 203 -1.94 -11.39 -7.43
CA THR A 203 -3.03 -12.30 -7.06
C THR A 203 -3.37 -12.10 -5.58
N PRO A 204 -4.64 -11.82 -5.23
CA PRO A 204 -5.02 -11.58 -3.84
C PRO A 204 -4.70 -12.79 -2.97
N SER A 205 -4.13 -12.53 -1.80
CA SER A 205 -3.96 -13.56 -0.75
C SER A 205 -5.23 -13.72 0.09
N VAL A 206 -6.38 -13.77 -0.59
CA VAL A 206 -7.73 -13.89 0.00
C VAL A 206 -8.29 -15.24 -0.40
N SER A 207 -8.95 -15.94 0.52
CA SER A 207 -9.56 -17.23 0.23
C SER A 207 -10.79 -17.09 -0.68
N ASN A 208 -11.01 -18.08 -1.56
CA ASN A 208 -12.20 -18.17 -2.41
C ASN A 208 -12.43 -16.98 -3.38
N ILE A 209 -11.36 -16.34 -3.87
CA ILE A 209 -11.49 -15.32 -4.92
C ILE A 209 -12.14 -15.90 -6.20
N PRO A 210 -13.02 -15.14 -6.88
CA PRO A 210 -13.62 -15.58 -8.14
C PRO A 210 -12.57 -15.98 -9.19
N SER A 211 -12.76 -17.15 -9.80
CA SER A 211 -11.93 -17.64 -10.90
C SER A 211 -12.21 -16.87 -12.20
N GLY A 212 -11.21 -16.79 -13.09
CA GLY A 212 -11.36 -16.20 -14.43
C GLY A 212 -11.03 -14.71 -14.52
N TYR A 213 -10.64 -14.08 -13.41
CA TYR A 213 -10.21 -12.69 -13.36
C TYR A 213 -8.69 -12.59 -13.23
N GLU A 214 -8.12 -11.61 -13.91
CA GLU A 214 -6.80 -11.04 -13.59
C GLU A 214 -6.98 -9.96 -12.52
N TRP A 215 -6.06 -9.88 -11.57
CA TRP A 215 -6.19 -9.02 -10.41
C TRP A 215 -5.11 -7.96 -10.37
N VAL A 216 -5.47 -6.74 -9.99
CA VAL A 216 -4.56 -5.62 -9.78
C VAL A 216 -4.70 -5.17 -8.33
N ARG A 217 -3.57 -4.99 -7.64
CA ARG A 217 -3.60 -4.42 -6.30
C ARG A 217 -3.77 -2.90 -6.38
N GLU A 218 -4.91 -2.40 -5.94
CA GLU A 218 -5.24 -0.97 -5.98
C GLU A 218 -4.75 -0.26 -4.72
N THR A 219 -4.96 -0.87 -3.55
CA THR A 219 -4.68 -0.23 -2.27
C THR A 219 -3.75 -1.09 -1.42
N ASP A 220 -2.79 -0.42 -0.79
CA ASP A 220 -2.00 -0.93 0.31
C ASP A 220 -1.76 0.21 1.29
N SER A 221 -2.57 0.26 2.35
CA SER A 221 -2.50 1.31 3.36
C SER A 221 -2.25 0.70 4.72
N SER A 222 -1.36 1.33 5.51
CA SER A 222 -1.05 0.90 6.86
C SER A 222 -1.18 2.07 7.81
N VAL A 223 -2.04 1.93 8.82
CA VAL A 223 -2.33 2.97 9.81
C VAL A 223 -1.95 2.46 11.19
N ARG A 224 -1.11 3.21 11.90
CA ARG A 224 -0.82 2.96 13.31
C ARG A 224 -1.92 3.57 14.19
N SER A 225 -2.44 2.80 15.14
CA SER A 225 -3.45 3.28 16.09
C SER A 225 -3.04 3.00 17.54
N GLY A 226 -3.30 3.98 18.42
CA GLY A 226 -3.08 3.87 19.86
C GLY A 226 -1.61 3.81 20.32
N GLU A 227 -1.43 3.62 21.63
CA GLU A 227 -0.11 3.48 22.29
C GLU A 227 0.48 2.06 22.12
N ASP A 228 -0.35 1.06 21.86
CA ASP A 228 -0.04 -0.38 21.87
C ASP A 228 0.72 -0.90 20.63
N ARG A 229 1.32 -0.02 19.82
CA ARG A 229 2.06 -0.41 18.60
C ARG A 229 1.24 -1.27 17.63
N LYS A 230 -0.08 -1.10 17.64
CA LYS A 230 -0.98 -1.78 16.73
C LYS A 230 -1.00 -1.07 15.39
N TRP A 231 -0.90 -1.86 14.34
CA TRP A 231 -1.00 -1.40 12.96
C TRP A 231 -2.12 -2.14 12.27
N THR A 232 -3.02 -1.39 11.64
CA THR A 232 -4.04 -1.96 10.75
C THR A 232 -3.60 -1.70 9.32
N ARG A 233 -3.37 -2.79 8.59
CA ARG A 233 -3.11 -2.77 7.16
C ARG A 233 -4.40 -3.11 6.41
N ARG A 234 -4.67 -2.40 5.33
CA ARG A 234 -5.73 -2.71 4.37
C ARG A 234 -5.15 -2.85 2.98
N LEU A 235 -5.38 -4.01 2.40
CA LEU A 235 -5.03 -4.36 1.03
C LEU A 235 -6.33 -4.51 0.25
N GLU A 236 -6.36 -3.99 -0.97
CA GLU A 236 -7.50 -4.14 -1.89
C GLU A 236 -7.00 -4.50 -3.28
N TRP A 237 -7.67 -5.47 -3.90
CA TRP A 237 -7.45 -5.86 -5.28
C TRP A 237 -8.76 -5.77 -6.05
N MET A 238 -8.68 -5.24 -7.27
CA MET A 238 -9.79 -5.22 -8.22
C MET A 238 -9.56 -6.28 -9.29
N GLY A 239 -10.57 -7.12 -9.52
CA GLY A 239 -10.58 -8.11 -10.59
C GLY A 239 -11.00 -7.50 -11.92
N ALA A 240 -10.37 -7.93 -12.99
CA ALA A 240 -10.71 -7.58 -14.37
C ALA A 240 -10.66 -8.82 -15.25
N ASP A 241 -11.51 -8.92 -16.27
CA ASP A 241 -11.47 -10.04 -17.22
C ASP A 241 -10.11 -10.15 -17.91
N LYS A 242 -9.46 -9.00 -18.12
CA LYS A 242 -8.10 -8.89 -18.64
C LYS A 242 -7.48 -7.56 -18.25
N VAL A 243 -6.25 -7.60 -17.74
CA VAL A 243 -5.44 -6.40 -17.50
C VAL A 243 -4.52 -6.21 -18.70
N LEU A 244 -4.82 -5.19 -19.52
CA LEU A 244 -4.14 -4.96 -20.80
C LEU A 244 -2.72 -4.41 -20.66
N VAL A 245 -2.47 -3.62 -19.61
CA VAL A 245 -1.19 -2.97 -19.37
C VAL A 245 -0.88 -3.03 -17.88
N ASP A 246 0.25 -3.64 -17.51
CA ASP A 246 0.77 -3.57 -16.14
C ASP A 246 1.56 -2.26 -15.98
N VAL A 247 1.54 -1.64 -14.80
CA VAL A 247 2.33 -0.44 -14.53
C VAL A 247 3.83 -0.61 -14.82
N LYS A 248 4.35 -1.85 -14.81
CA LYS A 248 5.73 -2.15 -15.25
C LYS A 248 5.95 -1.95 -16.75
N ASP A 249 4.90 -2.09 -17.54
CA ASP A 249 4.94 -2.05 -19.01
C ASP A 249 4.55 -0.66 -19.58
N ILE A 250 4.10 0.28 -18.74
CA ILE A 250 3.68 1.64 -19.15
C ILE A 250 4.89 2.55 -19.43
N TYR A 251 6.10 2.20 -18.98
CA TYR A 251 7.28 3.02 -19.22
C TYR A 251 7.79 2.82 -20.64
N TRP A 252 7.28 3.65 -21.55
CA TRP A 252 7.90 3.91 -22.83
C TRP A 252 9.35 4.37 -22.57
N THR A 253 10.33 3.54 -22.93
CA THR A 253 11.68 4.06 -23.12
C THR A 253 11.61 5.11 -24.21
N SER A 254 12.20 6.29 -23.99
CA SER A 254 12.37 7.28 -25.06
C SER A 254 12.97 6.57 -26.28
N PRO A 255 12.47 6.86 -27.50
CA PRO A 255 13.10 6.36 -28.71
C PRO A 255 14.58 6.75 -28.78
#